data_AF-A0A1H1MPG4-F1
#
_entry.id   AF-A0A1H1MPG4-F1
#
_cell.length_a   1.000
_cell.length_b   1.000
_cell.length_c   1.000
_cell.angle_alpha   90.00
_cell.angle_beta   90.00
_cell.angle_gamma   90.00
#
_symmetry.space_group_name_H-M   'P 1'
#
loop_
_entity.id
_entity.type
_entity.pdbx_description
1 polymer ?
#
loop_
_entity_poly.entity_id
_entity_poly.type
_entity_poly.pdbx_seq_one_letter_code
_entity_poly.pdbx_strand_id
1 'polypeptide(L)' 'MIQQSELPQDKPAVGDEQWGFTLWEFIDANKYYLGMVLLLLLIFLYSRSYYNKHK' A
#
# COMPACT_ATOMS: atom_id res chain seq x y z
N MET A 1 35.16 29.43 6.15
CA MET A 1 33.78 29.32 6.64
C MET A 1 32.98 28.63 5.55
N ILE A 2 32.60 27.37 5.76
CA ILE A 2 31.85 26.60 4.77
C ILE A 2 30.42 27.11 4.84
N GLN A 3 29.98 27.79 3.78
CA GLN A 3 28.63 28.32 3.65
C GLN A 3 27.70 27.12 3.51
N GLN A 4 26.99 26.80 4.58
CA GLN A 4 26.01 25.72 4.60
C GLN A 4 24.93 26.12 3.62
N SER A 5 24.88 25.47 2.45
CA SER A 5 23.80 25.65 1.47
C SER A 5 22.49 25.56 2.23
N GLU A 6 21.66 26.59 2.09
CA GLU A 6 20.36 26.72 2.74
C GLU A 6 19.67 25.35 2.71
N LEU A 7 19.47 24.73 3.87
CA LEU A 7 18.66 23.52 3.94
C LEU A 7 17.36 23.88 3.22
N PRO A 8 16.91 23.09 2.21
CA PRO A 8 15.70 23.40 1.49
C PRO A 8 14.61 23.59 2.54
N GLN A 9 14.12 24.82 2.65
CA GLN A 9 13.10 25.20 3.61
C GLN A 9 11.95 24.21 3.44
N ASP A 10 11.49 23.63 4.55
CA ASP A 10 10.37 22.69 4.53
C ASP A 10 9.27 23.29 3.67
N LYS A 11 9.03 22.66 2.51
CA LYS A 11 7.99 23.12 1.61
C LYS A 11 6.68 22.98 2.40
N PRO A 12 5.85 24.03 2.46
CA PRO A 12 4.54 23.88 3.07
C PRO A 12 3.84 22.76 2.33
N ALA A 13 3.41 21.73 3.07
CA ALA A 13 2.64 20.63 2.51
C ALA A 13 1.43 21.21 1.76
N VAL A 14 1.25 20.87 0.48
CA VAL A 14 0.16 21.42 -0.34
C VAL A 14 -0.88 20.34 -0.59
N GLY A 15 -2.15 20.63 -0.31
CA GLY A 15 -3.25 19.70 -0.57
C GLY A 15 -3.24 18.49 0.36
N ASP A 16 -3.24 17.28 -0.22
CA ASP A 16 -3.35 16.01 0.51
C ASP A 16 -2.13 15.69 1.39
N GLU A 17 -1.00 16.37 1.16
CA GLU A 17 0.20 16.27 1.99
C GLU A 17 -0.01 16.77 3.43
N GLN A 18 -1.05 17.58 3.68
CA GLN A 18 -1.33 18.17 5.00
C GLN A 18 -1.99 17.20 5.98
N TRP A 19 -2.70 16.18 5.48
CA TRP A 19 -3.54 15.30 6.30
C TRP A 19 -2.99 13.88 6.43
N GLY A 20 -1.84 13.60 5.81
CA GLY A 20 -1.27 12.26 5.76
C GLY A 20 -2.10 11.31 4.89
N PHE A 21 -1.64 10.08 4.73
CA PHE A 21 -2.27 9.10 3.85
C PHE A 21 -3.61 8.64 4.43
N THR A 22 -4.71 8.88 3.73
CA THR A 22 -6.02 8.40 4.19
C THR A 22 -6.19 6.90 3.89
N LEU A 23 -7.04 6.19 4.66
CA LEU A 23 -7.32 4.77 4.38
C LEU A 23 -7.91 4.55 2.98
N TRP A 24 -8.67 5.52 2.47
CA TRP A 24 -9.24 5.47 1.12
C TRP A 24 -8.16 5.63 0.04
N GLU A 25 -7.24 6.59 0.19
CA GLU A 25 -6.09 6.73 -0.69
C GLU A 25 -5.22 5.48 -0.68
N PHE A 26 -5.03 4.86 0.48
CA PHE A 26 -4.29 3.61 0.58
C PHE A 26 -4.94 2.50 -0.22
N ILE A 27 -6.25 2.32 -0.08
CA ILE A 27 -6.98 1.29 -0.81
C ILE A 27 -6.93 1.56 -2.32
N ASP A 28 -7.15 2.80 -2.76
CA ASP A 28 -7.15 3.13 -4.19
C ASP A 28 -5.77 3.00 -4.83
N ALA A 29 -4.72 3.50 -4.15
CA ALA A 29 -3.34 3.40 -4.61
C ALA A 29 -2.84 1.94 -4.68
N ASN A 30 -3.36 1.07 -3.80
CA ASN A 30 -2.91 -0.32 -3.69
C ASN A 30 -3.92 -1.36 -4.16
N LYS A 31 -5.02 -0.96 -4.81
CA LYS A 31 -6.13 -1.86 -5.21
C LYS A 31 -5.68 -3.10 -5.98
N TYR A 32 -4.67 -2.98 -6.83
CA TYR A 32 -4.11 -4.11 -7.58
C TYR A 32 -3.33 -5.07 -6.69
N TYR A 33 -2.50 -4.58 -5.77
CA TYR A 33 -1.78 -5.40 -4.81
C TYR A 33 -2.75 -6.12 -3.86
N LEU A 34 -3.75 -5.41 -3.36
CA LEU A 34 -4.82 -5.98 -2.54
C LEU A 34 -5.57 -7.08 -3.31
N GLY A 35 -5.90 -6.84 -4.58
CA GLY A 35 -6.51 -7.82 -5.47
C GLY A 35 -5.66 -9.08 -5.65
N MET A 36 -4.34 -8.93 -5.84
CA MET A 36 -3.42 -10.07 -5.97
C MET A 36 -3.33 -10.90 -4.69
N VAL A 37 -3.26 -10.25 -3.52
CA VAL A 37 -3.28 -10.95 -2.23
C VAL A 37 -4.57 -11.75 -2.07
N LEU A 38 -5.73 -11.16 -2.37
CA LEU A 38 -7.01 -11.85 -2.32
C LEU A 38 -7.06 -13.04 -3.28
N LEU A 39 -6.56 -12.88 -4.51
CA LEU A 39 -6.51 -13.96 -5.50
C LEU A 39 -5.65 -15.13 -5.02
N LEU A 40 -4.47 -14.86 -4.46
CA LEU A 40 -3.61 -15.90 -3.88
C LEU A 40 -4.29 -16.63 -2.71
N LEU A 41 -4.98 -15.90 -1.84
CA LEU A 41 -5.73 -16.49 -0.73
C LEU A 41 -6.87 -17.39 -1.24
N LEU A 42 -7.61 -16.96 -2.25
CA LEU A 42 -8.67 -17.77 -2.87
C LEU A 42 -8.11 -19.06 -3.46
N ILE A 43 -7.01 -18.99 -4.22
CA ILE A 43 -6.35 -20.16 -4.80
C ILE A 43 -5.88 -21.11 -3.69
N PHE A 44 -5.24 -20.57 -2.65
CA PHE A 44 -4.76 -21.38 -1.52
C PHE A 44 -5.90 -22.10 -0.80
N LEU A 45 -6.97 -21.37 -0.45
CA LEU A 45 -8.12 -21.93 0.26
C LEU A 45 -8.88 -22.95 -0.61
N TYR A 46 -9.03 -22.66 -1.91
CA TYR A 46 -9.59 -23.60 -2.87
C TYR A 46 -8.76 -24.88 -2.93
N SER A 47 -7.45 -24.76 -3.12
CA SER A 47 -6.53 -25.90 -3.22
C SER A 47 -6.54 -26.73 -1.94
N ARG A 48 -6.55 -26.08 -0.77
CA ARG A 48 -6.64 -26.77 0.52
C ARG A 48 -7.98 -27.48 0.72
N SER A 49 -9.08 -26.85 0.33
CA SER A 49 -10.41 -27.46 0.38
C SER A 49 -10.49 -28.68 -0.54
N TYR A 50 -9.98 -28.56 -1.77
CA TYR A 50 -9.89 -29.66 -2.72
C TYR A 50 -9.06 -30.82 -2.17
N TYR A 51 -7.85 -30.54 -1.67
CA TYR A 51 -7.01 -31.57 -1.06
C TYR A 51 -7.70 -32.29 0.09
N ASN A 52 -8.36 -31.56 0.99
CA ASN A 52 -9.08 -32.16 2.12
C ASN A 52 -10.29 -33.01 1.68
N LYS A 53 -10.90 -32.72 0.53
CA LYS A 53 -12.02 -33.50 -0.02
C LYS A 53 -11.59 -34.76 -0.76
N HIS A 54 -10.35 -34.79 -1.27
CA HIS A 54 -9.82 -35.87 -2.11
C HIS A 54 -8.72 -36.70 -1.45
N LYS A 55 -8.47 -36.47 -0.15
CA LYS A 55 -7.65 -37.31 0.72
C LYS A 55 -8.54 -38.32 1.44
#